data_AF-A0A956NBW3-F1
#
_entry.id   AF-A0A956NBW3-F1
#
_cell.length_a   1.000
_cell.length_b   1.000
_cell.length_c   1.000
_cell.angle_alpha   90.00
_cell.angle_beta   90.00
_cell.angle_gamma   90.00
#
_symmetry.space_group_name_H-M   'P 1'
#
loop_
_entity.id
_entity.type
_entity.pdbx_description
1 polymer ?
#
loop_
_entity_poly.entity_id
_entity_poly.type
_entity_poly.pdbx_seq_one_letter_code
_entity_poly.pdbx_strand_id
1 'polypeptide(L)'
;MSIPSEVKNLAERARRNARRAHAPYSHYQVGAVLRTESGGIFDGANIENAAFPLGFCAERVAFSLWRLQSDDPIAEVVVWTKSEPPAPPCGLCRDAIARLAPAARVWLAGPSEVRGPFLVSDLIPTVGPDAQGDTK
;
A
#
# COMPACT_ATOMS: atom_id res chain seq x y z
N MET A 1 0.28 4.49 21.69
CA MET A 1 -1.11 4.39 21.20
C MET A 1 -1.38 2.94 20.80
N SER A 2 -2.52 2.37 21.16
CA SER A 2 -2.86 1.00 20.75
C SER A 2 -3.32 0.96 19.29
N ILE A 3 -2.97 -0.09 18.56
CA ILE A 3 -3.45 -0.30 17.19
C ILE A 3 -4.95 -0.62 17.23
N PRO A 4 -5.81 0.13 16.50
CA PRO A 4 -7.24 -0.13 16.47
C PRO A 4 -7.56 -1.56 15.98
N SER A 5 -8.57 -2.21 16.56
CA SER A 5 -8.95 -3.58 16.19
C SER A 5 -9.30 -3.72 14.71
N GLU A 6 -9.94 -2.71 14.12
CA GLU A 6 -10.25 -2.67 12.69
C GLU A 6 -8.99 -2.77 11.82
N VAL A 7 -7.94 -2.04 12.19
CA VAL A 7 -6.64 -2.07 11.48
C VAL A 7 -5.99 -3.44 11.58
N LYS A 8 -6.14 -4.14 12.71
CA LYS A 8 -5.65 -5.53 12.85
C LYS A 8 -6.38 -6.47 11.87
N ASN A 9 -7.69 -6.30 11.69
CA ASN A 9 -8.46 -7.09 10.72
C ASN A 9 -8.00 -6.81 9.28
N LEU A 10 -7.74 -5.55 8.94
CA LEU A 10 -7.18 -5.15 7.65
C LEU A 10 -5.76 -5.70 7.44
N ALA A 11 -4.92 -5.71 8.48
CA ALA A 11 -3.59 -6.29 8.43
C ALA A 11 -3.62 -7.80 8.18
N GLU A 12 -4.53 -8.53 8.83
CA GLU A 12 -4.73 -9.96 8.56
C GLU A 12 -5.28 -10.21 7.15
N ARG A 13 -6.13 -9.31 6.62
CA ARG A 13 -6.56 -9.36 5.21
C ARG A 13 -5.39 -9.14 4.26
N ALA A 14 -4.56 -8.13 4.50
CA ALA A 14 -3.35 -7.88 3.72
C ALA A 14 -2.39 -9.09 3.76
N ARG A 15 -2.22 -9.73 4.91
CA ARG A 15 -1.45 -10.97 5.04
C ARG A 15 -2.02 -12.10 4.19
N ARG A 16 -3.34 -12.26 4.12
CA ARG A 16 -3.98 -13.25 3.22
C ARG A 16 -3.76 -12.89 1.75
N ASN A 17 -3.82 -11.61 1.39
CA ASN A 17 -3.55 -11.16 0.02
C ASN A 17 -2.11 -11.48 -0.41
N ALA A 18 -1.13 -11.31 0.48
CA ALA A 18 0.26 -11.64 0.19
C ALA A 18 0.45 -13.10 -0.27
N ARG A 19 -0.36 -14.04 0.24
CA ARG A 19 -0.33 -15.45 -0.20
C ARG A 19 -0.77 -15.65 -1.65
N ARG A 20 -1.44 -14.66 -2.25
CA ARG A 20 -1.89 -14.64 -3.64
C ARG A 20 -0.91 -13.95 -4.58
N ALA A 21 0.20 -13.41 -4.04
CA ALA A 21 1.21 -12.73 -4.85
C ALA A 21 1.85 -13.68 -5.86
N HIS A 22 2.01 -13.18 -7.09
CA HIS A 22 2.85 -13.84 -8.09
C HIS A 22 4.26 -13.26 -7.96
N ALA A 23 5.11 -13.90 -7.15
CA ALA A 23 6.47 -13.43 -6.88
C ALA A 23 7.55 -14.52 -7.06
N PRO A 24 7.67 -15.12 -8.27
CA PRO A 24 8.61 -16.22 -8.50
C PRO A 24 10.07 -15.77 -8.58
N TYR A 25 10.36 -14.48 -8.73
CA TYR A 25 11.72 -13.98 -8.94
C TYR A 25 12.35 -13.51 -7.63
N SER A 26 11.65 -12.69 -6.84
CA SER A 26 12.16 -12.23 -5.54
C SER A 26 11.81 -13.15 -4.37
N HIS A 27 10.78 -13.99 -4.54
CA HIS A 27 10.14 -14.73 -3.44
C HIS A 27 9.67 -13.83 -2.28
N TYR A 28 9.46 -12.54 -2.56
CA TYR A 28 9.04 -11.53 -1.60
C TYR A 28 7.56 -11.20 -1.81
N GLN A 29 6.72 -11.81 -1.00
CA GLN A 29 5.27 -11.66 -1.06
C GLN A 29 4.81 -10.47 -0.23
N VAL A 30 4.07 -9.57 -0.86
CA VAL A 30 3.51 -8.36 -0.27
C VAL A 30 2.01 -8.35 -0.54
N GLY A 31 1.25 -7.98 0.49
CA GLY A 31 -0.18 -7.76 0.36
C GLY A 31 -0.55 -6.36 0.79
N ALA A 32 -1.58 -5.80 0.19
CA ALA A 32 -2.10 -4.48 0.52
C ALA A 32 -3.62 -4.52 0.62
N VAL A 33 -4.16 -3.60 1.41
CA VAL A 33 -5.59 -3.33 1.54
C VAL A 33 -5.80 -1.83 1.59
N LEU A 34 -6.68 -1.31 0.73
CA LEU A 34 -7.20 0.05 0.83
C LEU A 34 -8.59 -0.02 1.45
N ARG A 35 -8.86 0.84 2.43
CA ARG A 35 -10.21 1.06 2.96
C ARG A 35 -10.64 2.49 2.67
N THR A 36 -11.81 2.65 2.08
CA THR A 36 -12.38 3.97 1.80
C THR A 36 -13.14 4.54 2.99
N GLU A 37 -13.51 5.81 2.94
CA GLU A 37 -14.27 6.48 4.01
C GLU A 37 -15.65 5.86 4.22
N SER A 38 -16.33 5.43 3.15
CA SER A 38 -17.60 4.68 3.27
C SER A 38 -17.42 3.21 3.69
N GLY A 39 -16.17 2.73 3.83
CA GLY A 39 -15.87 1.36 4.25
C GLY A 39 -15.68 0.35 3.11
N GLY A 40 -15.65 0.80 1.85
CA GLY A 40 -15.27 -0.04 0.71
C GLY A 40 -13.84 -0.57 0.86
N ILE A 41 -13.59 -1.81 0.40
CA ILE A 41 -12.29 -2.46 0.54
C ILE A 41 -11.74 -2.94 -0.80
N PHE A 42 -10.48 -2.61 -1.06
CA PHE A 42 -9.76 -2.98 -2.28
C PHE A 42 -8.47 -3.72 -1.92
N ASP A 43 -8.36 -4.95 -2.41
CA ASP A 43 -7.23 -5.84 -2.12
C ASP A 43 -6.14 -5.73 -3.17
N GLY A 44 -4.90 -5.89 -2.74
CA GLY A 44 -3.75 -5.97 -3.64
C GLY A 44 -2.74 -7.02 -3.19
N ALA A 45 -2.06 -7.61 -4.17
CA ALA A 45 -0.90 -8.46 -3.97
C ALA A 45 0.12 -8.14 -5.06
N ASN A 46 1.42 -8.25 -4.78
CA ASN A 46 2.41 -7.95 -5.82
C ASN A 46 2.38 -9.00 -6.94
N ILE A 47 2.60 -8.53 -8.16
CA ILE A 47 2.69 -9.33 -9.38
C ILE A 47 3.99 -8.97 -10.05
N GLU A 48 4.92 -9.92 -10.06
CA GLU A 48 6.21 -9.75 -10.69
C GLU A 48 6.17 -10.13 -12.17
N ASN A 49 7.15 -9.64 -12.89
CA ASN A 49 7.37 -9.95 -14.29
C ASN A 49 8.87 -10.14 -14.53
N ALA A 50 9.25 -11.02 -15.46
CA ALA A 50 10.64 -11.22 -15.85
C ALA A 50 11.29 -9.90 -16.32
N ALA A 51 10.51 -9.07 -17.01
CA ALA A 51 10.85 -7.67 -17.22
C ALA A 51 10.47 -6.88 -15.96
N PHE A 52 11.39 -6.79 -14.99
CA PHE A 52 11.15 -6.20 -13.67
C PHE A 52 10.40 -4.86 -13.66
N PRO A 53 10.65 -3.90 -14.58
CA PRO A 53 9.90 -2.63 -14.61
C PRO A 53 8.40 -2.77 -14.84
N LEU A 54 7.93 -3.90 -15.40
CA LEU A 54 6.51 -4.18 -15.62
C LEU A 54 5.80 -4.73 -14.39
N GLY A 55 6.55 -5.04 -13.32
CA GLY A 55 5.98 -5.56 -12.07
C GLY A 55 5.12 -4.52 -11.34
N PHE A 56 4.08 -5.02 -10.68
CA PHE A 56 3.19 -4.23 -9.83
C PHE A 56 3.39 -4.56 -8.37
N CYS A 57 3.58 -3.53 -7.55
CA CYS A 57 3.52 -3.65 -6.11
C CYS A 57 2.07 -3.84 -5.65
N ALA A 58 1.88 -4.43 -4.47
CA ALA A 58 0.55 -4.74 -3.95
C ALA A 58 -0.34 -3.50 -3.83
N GLU A 59 0.22 -2.37 -3.40
CA GLU A 59 -0.49 -1.11 -3.24
C GLU A 59 -1.01 -0.60 -4.59
N ARG A 60 -0.17 -0.63 -5.64
CA ARG A 60 -0.55 -0.18 -6.99
C ARG A 60 -1.63 -1.08 -7.60
N VAL A 61 -1.65 -2.38 -7.30
CA VAL A 61 -2.76 -3.27 -7.68
C VAL A 61 -4.05 -2.82 -6.98
N ALA A 62 -4.00 -2.59 -5.67
CA ALA A 62 -5.19 -2.17 -4.91
C ALA A 62 -5.73 -0.80 -5.39
N PHE A 63 -4.86 0.17 -5.67
CA PHE A 63 -5.25 1.49 -6.21
C PHE A 63 -5.89 1.36 -7.60
N SER A 64 -5.38 0.48 -8.45
CA SER A 64 -5.94 0.25 -9.78
C SER A 64 -7.36 -0.32 -9.68
N LEU A 65 -7.59 -1.26 -8.77
CA LEU A 65 -8.92 -1.82 -8.53
C LEU A 65 -9.88 -0.80 -7.92
N TRP A 66 -9.42 -0.04 -6.93
CA TRP A 66 -10.19 1.08 -6.36
C TRP A 66 -10.65 2.02 -7.46
N ARG A 67 -9.73 2.54 -8.28
CA ARG A 67 -10.05 3.55 -9.31
C ARG A 67 -11.04 3.04 -10.35
N LEU A 68 -11.05 1.74 -10.66
CA LEU A 68 -11.97 1.15 -11.61
C LEU A 68 -13.38 0.91 -11.03
N GLN A 69 -13.52 0.91 -9.71
CA GLN A 69 -14.73 0.48 -9.02
C GLN A 69 -15.33 1.57 -8.12
N SER A 70 -14.55 2.60 -7.79
CA SER A 70 -14.90 3.64 -6.83
C SER A 70 -14.06 4.90 -7.02
N ASP A 71 -14.65 6.04 -6.69
CA ASP A 71 -13.98 7.34 -6.50
C ASP A 71 -14.03 7.79 -5.02
N ASP A 72 -14.51 6.93 -4.12
CA ASP A 72 -14.65 7.22 -2.69
C ASP A 72 -13.28 7.43 -2.03
N PRO A 73 -13.05 8.53 -1.27
CA PRO A 73 -11.76 8.80 -0.64
C PRO A 73 -11.22 7.65 0.21
N ILE A 74 -9.92 7.44 0.16
CA ILE A 74 -9.24 6.37 0.90
C ILE A 74 -8.91 6.86 2.31
N ALA A 75 -9.42 6.14 3.32
CA ALA A 75 -9.18 6.40 4.73
C ALA A 75 -7.94 5.68 5.27
N GLU A 76 -7.71 4.44 4.84
CA GLU A 76 -6.59 3.61 5.30
C GLU A 76 -5.87 2.93 4.13
N VAL A 77 -4.54 2.88 4.22
CA VAL A 77 -3.69 2.02 3.40
C VAL A 77 -2.96 1.08 4.35
N VAL A 78 -3.15 -0.23 4.21
CA VAL A 78 -2.47 -1.24 5.03
C VAL A 78 -1.59 -2.08 4.12
N VAL A 79 -0.29 -2.13 4.41
CA VAL A 79 0.68 -2.93 3.66
C VAL A 79 1.26 -4.00 4.57
N TRP A 80 1.13 -5.26 4.17
CA TRP A 80 1.74 -6.38 4.85
C TRP A 80 2.98 -6.86 4.10
N THR A 81 4.06 -7.08 4.86
CA THR A 81 5.27 -7.72 4.36
C THR A 81 5.73 -8.81 5.33
N LYS A 82 6.51 -9.78 4.84
CA LYS A 82 7.12 -10.80 5.72
C LYS A 82 8.31 -10.30 6.55
N SER A 83 8.73 -9.04 6.37
CA SER A 83 9.88 -8.45 7.05
C SER A 83 9.57 -8.05 8.49
N GLU A 84 10.59 -8.11 9.35
CA GLU A 84 10.56 -7.59 10.72
C GLU A 84 11.77 -6.66 10.93
N PRO A 85 11.56 -5.34 11.15
CA PRO A 85 10.27 -4.66 11.10
C PRO A 85 9.63 -4.67 9.70
N PRO A 86 8.31 -4.43 9.58
CA PRO A 86 7.60 -4.34 8.31
C PRO A 86 8.28 -3.35 7.36
N ALA A 87 8.49 -3.75 6.11
CA ALA A 87 9.13 -2.88 5.14
C ALA A 87 8.17 -1.75 4.71
N PRO A 88 8.66 -0.51 4.53
CA PRO A 88 7.84 0.58 4.05
C PRO A 88 7.53 0.43 2.54
N PRO A 89 6.48 1.10 2.02
CA PRO A 89 6.17 1.14 0.59
C PRO A 89 7.38 1.61 -0.24
N CYS A 90 7.52 1.13 -1.46
CA CYS A 90 8.55 1.61 -2.38
C CYS A 90 8.26 3.05 -2.86
N GLY A 91 9.25 3.73 -3.45
CA GLY A 91 9.10 5.12 -3.89
C GLY A 91 7.90 5.37 -4.81
N LEU A 92 7.64 4.45 -5.75
CA LEU A 92 6.48 4.53 -6.65
C LEU A 92 5.14 4.41 -5.92
N CYS A 93 5.06 3.55 -4.91
CA CYS A 93 3.85 3.42 -4.10
C CYS A 93 3.64 4.64 -3.22
N ARG A 94 4.71 5.25 -2.69
CA ARG A 94 4.60 6.48 -1.89
C ARG A 94 4.08 7.64 -2.72
N ASP A 95 4.58 7.82 -3.94
CA ASP A 95 4.06 8.84 -4.86
C ASP A 95 2.60 8.58 -5.23
N ALA A 96 2.23 7.33 -5.51
CA ALA A 96 0.83 6.95 -5.75
C ALA A 96 -0.08 7.27 -4.55
N ILE A 97 0.34 6.94 -3.33
CA ILE A 97 -0.39 7.27 -2.11
C ILE A 97 -0.54 8.80 -1.98
N ALA A 98 0.51 9.60 -2.22
CA ALA A 98 0.41 11.06 -2.11
C ALA A 98 -0.52 11.70 -3.12
N ARG A 99 -0.57 11.17 -4.35
CA ARG A 99 -1.41 11.74 -5.41
C ARG A 99 -2.86 11.27 -5.32
N LEU A 100 -3.08 10.02 -4.92
CA LEU A 100 -4.40 9.39 -4.96
C LEU A 100 -5.09 9.35 -3.58
N ALA A 101 -4.32 9.39 -2.49
CA ALA A 101 -4.83 9.25 -1.13
C ALA A 101 -4.03 10.11 -0.11
N PRO A 102 -3.88 11.43 -0.34
CA PRO A 102 -3.01 12.29 0.48
C PRO A 102 -3.42 12.36 1.97
N ALA A 103 -4.69 12.15 2.28
CA ALA A 103 -5.24 12.16 3.64
C ALA A 103 -5.25 10.77 4.31
N ALA A 104 -4.88 9.71 3.60
CA ALA A 104 -4.96 8.36 4.13
C ALA A 104 -3.93 8.12 5.24
N ARG A 105 -4.34 7.35 6.24
CA ARG A 105 -3.44 6.79 7.24
C ARG A 105 -2.79 5.53 6.69
N VAL A 106 -1.46 5.45 6.77
CA VAL A 106 -0.71 4.30 6.28
C VAL A 106 -0.26 3.42 7.45
N TRP A 107 -0.50 2.12 7.35
CA TRP A 107 -0.10 1.12 8.34
C TRP A 107 0.81 0.07 7.72
N LEU A 108 1.90 -0.22 8.43
CA LEU A 108 2.86 -1.24 8.02
C LEU A 108 2.70 -2.45 8.93
N ALA A 109 2.31 -3.57 8.35
CA ALA A 109 2.06 -4.82 9.06
C ALA A 109 3.13 -5.86 8.73
N GLY A 110 3.51 -6.63 9.75
CA GLY A 110 4.45 -7.74 9.67
C GLY A 110 3.89 -8.99 10.31
N PRO A 111 4.71 -10.03 10.50
CA PRO A 111 4.29 -11.26 11.18
C PRO A 111 3.93 -11.05 12.65
N SER A 112 4.64 -10.18 13.37
CA SER A 112 4.48 -9.97 14.81
C SER A 112 3.94 -8.59 15.22
N GLU A 113 3.98 -7.60 14.32
CA GLU A 113 3.62 -6.22 14.67
C GLU A 113 2.87 -5.47 13.56
N VAL A 114 2.18 -4.41 13.97
CA VAL A 114 1.59 -3.39 13.09
C VAL A 114 2.06 -2.03 13.58
N ARG A 115 2.63 -1.23 12.67
CA ARG A 115 3.18 0.10 12.94
C ARG A 115 2.38 1.17 12.21
N GLY A 116 2.23 2.34 12.85
CA GLY A 116 1.51 3.48 12.31
C GLY A 116 0.53 4.10 13.33
N PRO A 117 -0.39 4.97 12.86
CA PRO A 117 -0.52 5.40 11.48
C PRO A 117 0.64 6.33 11.09
N PHE A 118 1.13 6.18 9.87
CA PHE A 118 1.99 7.17 9.22
C PHE A 118 1.13 8.06 8.34
N LEU A 119 1.44 9.35 8.29
CA LEU A 119 0.94 10.23 7.25
C LEU A 119 1.78 10.06 6.00
N VAL A 120 1.21 10.39 4.85
CA VAL A 120 1.93 10.30 3.58
C VAL A 120 3.17 11.19 3.57
N SER A 121 3.08 12.36 4.23
CA SER A 121 4.22 13.27 4.47
C SER A 121 5.38 12.61 5.20
N ASP A 122 5.12 11.63 6.05
CA ASP A 122 6.15 10.92 6.81
C ASP A 122 6.91 9.90 5.94
N LEU A 123 6.34 9.55 4.79
CA LEU A 123 6.86 8.52 3.91
C LEU A 123 7.66 9.12 2.74
N ILE A 124 7.39 10.35 2.30
CA ILE A 124 8.08 10.96 1.15
C ILE A 124 9.27 11.79 1.65
N PRO A 125 10.52 11.53 1.18
CA PRO A 125 11.60 12.48 1.36
C PRO A 125 11.19 13.77 0.63
N THR A 126 11.14 14.92 1.33
CA THR A 126 10.69 16.20 0.75
C THR A 126 11.32 16.45 -0.61
N VAL A 127 10.55 16.25 -1.68
CA VAL A 127 10.94 16.65 -3.03
C VAL A 127 10.54 18.11 -3.15
N GLY A 128 11.49 18.97 -3.52
CA GLY A 128 11.25 20.40 -3.71
C GLY A 128 10.10 20.67 -4.71
N PRO A 129 9.54 21.89 -4.71
CA PRO A 129 8.34 22.25 -5.46
C PRO A 129 8.39 22.01 -6.98
N ASP A 130 9.57 21.72 -7.55
CA ASP A 130 9.79 21.68 -9.00
C ASP A 130 9.71 20.28 -9.64
N ALA A 131 9.33 19.23 -8.90
CA ALA A 131 9.23 17.86 -9.44
C ALA A 131 7.87 17.52 -10.07
N GLN A 132 6.99 18.50 -10.27
CA GLN A 132 5.81 18.37 -11.11
C GLN A 132 6.24 18.47 -12.57
N GLY A 133 6.67 17.34 -13.13
CA GLY A 133 6.70 17.14 -14.57
C GLY A 133 5.27 17.13 -15.09
N ASP A 134 4.73 18.32 -15.36
CA ASP A 134 3.61 18.51 -16.28
C ASP A 134 4.00 17.86 -17.61
N THR A 135 3.52 16.63 -17.81
CA THR A 135 3.50 16.04 -19.14
C THR A 135 2.17 16.45 -19.76
N LYS A 136 2.29 17.42 -20.68
CA LYS A 136 1.30 17.70 -21.71
C LYS A 136 0.76 16.42 -22.35
#